data_AF-A0A9E5B4Y7-F1
#
_entry.id   AF-A0A9E5B4Y7-F1
#
_cell.length_a   1.000
_cell.length_b   1.000
_cell.length_c   1.000
_cell.angle_alpha   90.00
_cell.angle_beta   90.00
_cell.angle_gamma   90.00
#
_symmetry.space_group_name_H-M   'P 1'
#
loop_
_entity.id
_entity.type
_entity.pdbx_description
1 polymer ?
#
loop_
_entity_poly.entity_id
_entity_poly.type
_entity_poly.pdbx_seq_one_letter_code
_entity_poly.pdbx_strand_id
1 'polypeptide(L)'
;MAREDMSLESREWATSAAVDMLKDNWQGGIGAGSFRLLFPIYQHRDPRLSSRPQFWEHAHNDIVQTPIELGLTGMVLVMAMGGYLLFALTRSFFWENPLSGCTVLGIGGVVAYAWWDFPFQCPAILLTSCVLGVAVTLWTRFEEMNIRG
;
A
#
# COMPACT_ATOMS: atom_id res chain seq x y z
N MET A 1 -6.79 -32.96 6.88
CA MET A 1 -6.30 -31.74 7.54
C MET A 1 -4.80 -31.95 7.74
N ALA A 2 -3.87 -31.18 7.19
CA ALA A 2 -3.95 -29.73 7.12
C ALA A 2 -2.70 -29.08 6.49
N ARG A 3 -2.14 -29.55 5.35
CA ARG A 3 -0.98 -28.80 4.80
C ARG A 3 -1.38 -27.39 4.34
N GLU A 4 -2.64 -27.25 3.90
CA GLU A 4 -3.29 -26.01 3.53
C GLU A 4 -3.77 -25.23 4.78
N ASP A 5 -4.45 -25.89 5.72
CA ASP A 5 -4.92 -25.26 6.97
C ASP A 5 -3.75 -24.74 7.83
N MET A 6 -2.61 -25.43 7.85
CA MET A 6 -1.36 -24.96 8.49
C MET A 6 -0.82 -23.65 7.90
N SER A 7 -1.05 -23.40 6.60
CA SER A 7 -0.60 -22.18 5.93
C SER A 7 -1.51 -20.99 6.22
N LEU A 8 -2.81 -21.23 6.38
CA LEU A 8 -3.79 -20.21 6.75
C LEU A 8 -3.61 -19.78 8.20
N GLU A 9 -3.50 -20.73 9.13
CA GLU A 9 -3.25 -20.44 10.55
C GLU A 9 -1.94 -19.67 10.75
N SER A 10 -0.88 -20.05 10.04
CA SER A 10 0.41 -19.33 10.12
C SER A 10 0.30 -17.87 9.63
N ARG A 11 -0.53 -17.61 8.61
CA ARG A 11 -0.79 -16.25 8.11
C ARG A 11 -1.63 -15.43 9.08
N GLU A 12 -2.62 -16.03 9.72
CA GLU A 12 -3.43 -15.37 10.74
C GLU A 12 -2.59 -14.96 11.95
N TRP A 13 -1.71 -15.84 12.43
CA TRP A 13 -0.81 -15.52 13.54
C TRP A 13 0.19 -14.43 13.16
N ALA A 14 0.77 -14.49 11.95
CA ALA A 14 1.66 -13.44 11.46
C ALA A 14 0.94 -12.08 11.34
N THR A 15 -0.32 -12.08 10.89
CA THR A 15 -1.15 -10.87 10.82
C THR A 15 -1.43 -10.32 12.20
N SER A 16 -1.75 -11.17 13.19
CA SER A 16 -1.96 -10.75 14.58
C SER A 16 -0.70 -10.08 15.16
N ALA A 17 0.48 -10.67 14.96
CA ALA A 17 1.74 -10.08 15.40
C ALA A 17 2.05 -8.74 14.71
N ALA A 18 1.73 -8.61 13.43
CA ALA A 18 1.87 -7.35 12.69
C ALA A 18 0.92 -6.26 13.22
N VAL A 19 -0.31 -6.63 13.61
CA VAL A 19 -1.26 -5.69 14.23
C VAL A 19 -0.77 -5.19 15.58
N ASP A 20 -0.13 -6.03 16.39
CA ASP A 20 0.46 -5.57 17.65
C ASP A 20 1.66 -4.64 17.42
N MET A 21 2.48 -4.92 16.42
CA MET A 21 3.55 -4.04 15.97
C MET A 21 3.03 -2.69 15.46
N LEU A 22 1.88 -2.67 14.79
CA LEU A 22 1.17 -1.45 14.39
C LEU A 22 0.74 -0.63 15.60
N LYS A 23 0.13 -1.24 16.62
CA LYS A 23 -0.29 -0.50 17.83
C LYS A 23 0.88 0.19 18.54
N ASP A 24 2.06 -0.41 18.50
CA ASP A 24 3.26 0.15 19.14
C ASP A 24 3.89 1.28 18.31
N ASN A 25 3.85 1.20 16.97
CA ASN A 25 4.67 2.05 16.10
C ASN A 25 3.89 2.95 15.13
N TRP A 26 2.55 2.94 15.13
CA TRP A 26 1.74 3.71 14.19
C TRP A 26 1.98 5.23 14.23
N GLN A 27 2.46 5.79 15.35
CA GLN A 27 2.66 7.24 15.47
C GLN A 27 3.93 7.71 14.75
N GLY A 28 5.07 7.09 15.06
CA GLY A 28 6.39 7.49 14.56
C GLY A 28 6.84 6.75 13.31
N GLY A 29 6.26 5.57 13.04
CA GLY A 29 6.80 4.64 12.07
C GLY A 29 8.14 4.05 12.52
N ILE A 30 8.56 2.97 11.87
CA ILE A 30 9.86 2.33 12.12
C ILE A 30 10.88 2.55 11.00
N GLY A 31 10.50 3.28 9.94
CA GLY A 31 11.29 3.48 8.73
C GLY A 31 10.94 2.49 7.62
N ALA A 32 10.89 2.98 6.38
CA ALA A 32 10.60 2.18 5.19
C ALA A 32 11.58 1.01 5.05
N GLY A 33 11.06 -0.20 4.83
CA GLY A 33 11.84 -1.44 4.74
C GLY A 33 12.42 -1.97 6.05
N SER A 34 12.15 -1.32 7.20
CA SER A 34 12.63 -1.80 8.52
C SER A 34 11.73 -2.87 9.14
N PHE A 35 10.59 -3.19 8.49
CA PHE A 35 9.67 -4.23 8.93
C PHE A 35 10.36 -5.59 9.10
N ARG A 36 11.17 -6.02 8.11
CA ARG A 36 11.92 -7.29 8.15
C ARG A 36 12.87 -7.39 9.35
N LEU A 37 13.37 -6.26 9.87
CA LEU A 37 14.33 -6.22 10.97
C LEU A 37 13.64 -6.28 12.33
N LEU A 38 12.50 -5.61 12.50
CA LEU A 38 11.77 -5.58 13.78
C LEU A 38 10.76 -6.71 13.95
N PHE A 39 10.18 -7.23 12.85
CA PHE A 39 9.17 -8.28 12.92
C PHE A 39 9.61 -9.54 13.71
N PRO A 40 10.87 -10.01 13.63
CA PRO A 40 11.34 -11.12 14.45
C PRO A 40 11.17 -10.93 15.97
N ILE A 41 11.25 -9.69 16.48
CA ILE A 41 11.04 -9.40 17.91
C ILE A 41 9.60 -9.70 18.31
N TYR A 42 8.64 -9.33 17.46
CA TYR A 42 7.22 -9.58 17.67
C TYR A 42 6.85 -11.05 17.44
N GLN A 43 7.52 -11.75 16.53
CA GLN A 43 7.38 -13.21 16.38
C GLN A 43 7.80 -13.98 17.63
N HIS A 44 8.86 -13.54 18.33
CA HIS A 44 9.30 -14.17 19.58
C HIS A 44 8.38 -13.87 20.77
N ARG A 45 7.61 -12.78 20.71
CA ARG A 45 6.61 -12.44 21.75
C ARG A 45 5.38 -13.35 21.68
N ASP A 46 5.07 -13.93 20.53
CA ASP A 46 3.98 -14.90 20.40
C ASP A 46 4.52 -16.35 20.51
N PRO A 47 4.18 -17.09 21.58
CA PRO A 47 4.62 -18.48 21.79
C PRO A 47 4.26 -19.42 20.62
N ARG A 48 3.20 -19.08 19.86
CA ARG A 48 2.69 -19.85 18.72
C ARG A 48 3.63 -19.76 17.50
N LEU A 49 4.25 -18.59 17.31
CA LEU A 49 5.23 -18.32 16.24
C LEU A 49 6.66 -18.66 16.68
N SER A 50 6.99 -18.50 17.97
CA SER A 50 8.32 -18.82 18.51
C SER A 50 8.70 -20.30 18.38
N SER A 51 7.71 -21.20 18.32
CA SER A 51 7.94 -22.65 18.17
C SER A 51 8.31 -23.07 16.74
N ARG A 52 8.11 -22.19 15.74
CA ARG A 52 8.42 -22.41 14.33
C ARG A 52 8.90 -21.10 13.68
N PRO A 53 10.17 -20.72 13.84
CA PRO A 53 10.69 -19.48 13.27
C PRO A 53 10.66 -19.57 11.73
N GLN A 54 9.61 -19.00 11.14
CA GLN A 54 9.57 -18.73 9.70
C GLN A 54 10.11 -17.33 9.46
N PHE A 55 10.93 -17.17 8.42
CA PHE A 55 11.32 -15.85 7.94
C PHE A 55 10.15 -15.24 7.18
N TRP A 56 9.50 -14.25 7.79
CA TRP A 56 8.47 -13.44 7.15
C TRP A 56 9.11 -12.14 6.70
N GLU A 57 9.14 -11.92 5.39
CA GLU A 57 9.77 -10.73 4.81
C GLU A 57 8.81 -9.53 4.75
N HIS A 58 7.51 -9.81 4.69
CA HIS A 58 6.43 -8.82 4.59
C HIS A 58 5.20 -9.29 5.37
N ALA A 59 4.41 -8.34 5.89
CA ALA A 59 3.03 -8.65 6.26
C ALA A 59 2.26 -8.82 4.95
N HIS A 60 1.39 -9.83 4.83
CA HIS A 60 0.55 -10.02 3.63
C HIS A 60 -0.58 -8.97 3.54
N ASN A 61 -0.30 -7.70 3.85
CA ASN A 61 -1.22 -6.60 3.70
C ASN A 61 -0.47 -5.25 3.72
N ASP A 62 -0.41 -4.57 2.58
CA ASP A 62 0.18 -3.23 2.48
C ASP A 62 -0.54 -2.21 3.38
N ILE A 63 -1.82 -2.41 3.69
CA ILE A 63 -2.62 -1.53 4.56
C ILE A 63 -2.11 -1.57 6.00
N VAL A 64 -1.54 -2.70 6.44
CA VAL A 64 -0.97 -2.85 7.78
C VAL A 64 0.52 -2.48 7.77
N GLN A 65 1.26 -2.86 6.72
CA GLN A 65 2.69 -2.61 6.65
C GLN A 65 3.03 -1.13 6.45
N THR A 66 2.28 -0.42 5.60
CA THR A 66 2.51 1.01 5.32
C THR A 66 2.45 1.88 6.58
N PRO A 67 1.44 1.80 7.45
CA PRO A 67 1.39 2.59 8.69
C PRO A 67 2.41 2.13 9.74
N ILE A 68 2.84 0.86 9.73
CA ILE A 68 3.94 0.41 10.60
C ILE A 68 5.25 1.09 10.18
N GLU A 69 5.56 1.09 8.88
CA GLU A 69 6.83 1.59 8.35
C GLU A 69 6.90 3.12 8.34
N LEU A 70 5.86 3.76 7.81
CA LEU A 70 5.84 5.20 7.57
C LEU A 70 5.20 6.01 8.70
N GLY A 71 4.49 5.34 9.62
CA GLY A 71 3.75 5.98 10.71
C GLY A 71 2.63 6.90 10.22
N LEU A 72 2.09 7.68 11.15
CA LEU A 72 1.02 8.62 10.90
C LEU A 72 1.44 9.70 9.89
N THR A 73 2.68 10.18 10.01
CA THR A 73 3.20 11.23 9.13
C THR A 73 3.22 10.80 7.67
N GLY A 74 3.76 9.62 7.37
CA GLY A 74 3.78 9.16 5.99
C GLY A 74 2.40 8.76 5.47
N MET A 75 1.53 8.23 6.33
CA MET A 75 0.12 8.00 5.97
C MET A 75 -0.59 9.30 5.58
N VAL A 76 -0.38 10.39 6.33
CA VAL A 76 -0.95 11.70 6.00
C VAL A 76 -0.44 12.19 4.65
N LEU A 77 0.85 12.03 4.34
CA LEU A 77 1.43 12.44 3.05
C LEU A 77 0.86 11.62 1.88
N VAL A 78 0.76 10.29 2.03
CA VAL A 78 0.19 9.41 1.01
C VAL A 78 -1.28 9.75 0.76
N MET A 79 -2.05 9.94 1.83
CA MET A 79 -3.47 10.32 1.74
C MET A 79 -3.65 11.72 1.16
N ALA A 80 -2.77 12.68 1.50
CA ALA A 80 -2.80 14.03 0.94
C ALA A 80 -2.49 14.01 -0.56
N MET A 81 -1.48 13.25 -0.99
CA MET A 81 -1.13 13.08 -2.40
C MET A 81 -2.27 12.41 -3.17
N GLY A 82 -2.74 11.25 -2.70
CA GLY A 82 -3.84 10.52 -3.34
C GLY A 82 -5.13 11.35 -3.39
N GLY A 83 -5.48 12.01 -2.29
CA GLY A 83 -6.63 12.91 -2.20
C GLY A 83 -6.53 14.10 -3.13
N TYR A 84 -5.34 14.72 -3.25
CA TYR A 84 -5.11 15.81 -4.20
C TYR A 84 -5.26 15.34 -5.65
N LEU A 85 -4.68 14.18 -6.01
CA LEU A 85 -4.78 13.63 -7.37
C LEU A 85 -6.23 13.27 -7.71
N LEU A 86 -6.96 12.64 -6.80
CA LEU A 86 -8.39 12.33 -6.96
C LEU A 86 -9.24 13.60 -7.07
N PHE A 87 -8.97 14.61 -6.26
CA PHE A 87 -9.64 15.91 -6.34
C PHE A 87 -9.38 16.59 -7.68
N ALA A 88 -8.13 16.58 -8.16
CA ALA A 88 -7.77 17.13 -9.47
C ALA A 88 -8.44 16.36 -10.62
N LEU A 89 -8.50 15.03 -10.53
CA LEU A 89 -9.18 14.16 -11.50
C LEU A 89 -10.68 14.40 -11.52
N THR A 90 -11.36 14.44 -10.38
CA THR A 90 -12.83 14.63 -10.32
C THR A 90 -13.29 15.99 -10.84
N ARG A 91 -12.44 17.02 -10.71
CA ARG A 91 -12.69 18.34 -11.31
C ARG A 91 -12.46 18.34 -12.82
N SER A 92 -11.72 17.37 -13.32
CA SER A 92 -11.37 17.23 -14.72
C SER A 92 -12.28 16.23 -15.42
N PHE A 93 -12.62 16.45 -16.68
CA PHE A 93 -13.44 15.51 -17.45
C PHE A 93 -12.61 14.32 -17.95
N PHE A 94 -11.90 13.63 -17.05
CA PHE A 94 -10.97 12.56 -17.40
C PHE A 94 -11.63 11.39 -18.16
N TRP A 95 -12.95 11.27 -18.08
CA TRP A 95 -13.76 10.29 -18.80
C TRP A 95 -13.92 10.58 -20.30
N GLU A 96 -13.65 11.82 -20.75
CA GLU A 96 -13.73 12.18 -22.18
C GLU A 96 -12.60 11.52 -22.98
N ASN A 97 -11.46 11.24 -22.35
CA ASN A 97 -10.33 10.58 -22.99
C ASN A 97 -10.20 9.12 -22.53
N PRO A 98 -10.36 8.14 -23.44
CA PRO A 98 -10.26 6.72 -23.07
C PRO A 98 -8.89 6.33 -22.52
N LEU A 99 -7.80 6.99 -22.90
CA LEU A 99 -6.47 6.73 -22.35
C LEU A 99 -6.37 7.17 -20.88
N SER A 100 -6.90 8.34 -20.55
CA SER A 100 -6.97 8.85 -19.17
C SER A 100 -7.84 7.95 -18.29
N GLY A 101 -9.01 7.54 -18.79
CA GLY A 101 -9.89 6.59 -18.10
C GLY A 101 -9.22 5.25 -17.82
N CYS A 102 -8.58 4.63 -18.81
CA CYS A 102 -7.86 3.37 -18.65
C CYS A 102 -6.71 3.49 -17.64
N THR A 103 -5.98 4.61 -17.65
CA THR A 103 -4.86 4.85 -16.72
C THR A 103 -5.36 4.96 -15.28
N VAL A 104 -6.44 5.73 -15.05
CA VAL A 104 -7.05 5.88 -13.71
C VAL A 104 -7.60 4.55 -13.21
N LEU A 105 -8.29 3.78 -14.06
CA LEU A 105 -8.79 2.46 -13.71
C LEU A 105 -7.65 1.47 -13.40
N GLY A 106 -6.55 1.51 -14.17
CA GLY A 106 -5.38 0.69 -13.92
C GLY A 106 -4.73 0.98 -12.56
N ILE A 107 -4.51 2.26 -12.24
CA ILE A 107 -4.00 2.68 -10.92
C ILE A 107 -4.98 2.25 -9.82
N GLY A 108 -6.29 2.45 -10.02
CA GLY A 108 -7.33 2.01 -9.10
C GLY A 108 -7.32 0.49 -8.86
N GLY A 109 -7.06 -0.29 -9.91
CA GLY A 109 -6.90 -1.74 -9.83
C GLY A 109 -5.69 -2.16 -9.00
N VAL A 110 -4.55 -1.48 -9.15
CA VAL A 110 -3.36 -1.72 -8.31
C VAL A 110 -3.64 -1.38 -6.85
N VAL A 111 -4.31 -0.26 -6.57
CA VAL A 111 -4.71 0.11 -5.20
C VAL A 111 -5.68 -0.90 -4.61
N ALA A 112 -6.65 -1.40 -5.38
CA ALA A 112 -7.56 -2.45 -4.92
C ALA A 112 -6.82 -3.77 -4.66
N TYR A 113 -5.85 -4.11 -5.50
CA TYR A 113 -5.01 -5.30 -5.32
C TYR A 113 -4.13 -5.21 -4.07
N ALA A 114 -3.69 -4.01 -3.69
CA ALA A 114 -2.94 -3.75 -2.46
C ALA A 114 -3.69 -4.09 -1.17
N TRP A 115 -5.00 -4.39 -1.25
CA TRP A 115 -5.76 -4.93 -0.13
C TRP A 115 -5.40 -6.39 0.18
N TRP A 116 -5.03 -7.15 -0.86
CA TRP A 116 -4.81 -8.60 -0.78
C TRP A 116 -3.33 -8.98 -0.85
N ASP A 117 -2.54 -8.13 -1.50
CA ASP A 117 -1.11 -8.36 -1.72
C ASP A 117 -0.33 -7.06 -1.44
N PHE A 118 0.99 -7.12 -1.56
CA PHE A 118 1.89 -5.99 -1.27
C PHE A 118 2.55 -5.39 -2.53
N PRO A 119 1.79 -4.88 -3.52
CA PRO A 119 2.36 -4.35 -4.75
C PRO A 119 3.22 -3.10 -4.52
N PHE A 120 2.96 -2.30 -3.48
CA PHE A 120 3.69 -1.05 -3.24
C PHE A 120 5.05 -1.26 -2.59
N GLN A 121 5.31 -2.44 -2.01
CA GLN A 121 6.65 -2.85 -1.59
C GLN A 121 7.61 -3.00 -2.78
N CYS A 122 7.10 -3.27 -3.98
CA CYS A 122 7.91 -3.21 -5.19
C CYS A 122 8.12 -1.74 -5.59
N PRO A 123 9.35 -1.19 -5.50
CA PRO A 123 9.58 0.22 -5.78
C PRO A 123 9.21 0.59 -7.22
N ALA A 124 9.34 -0.35 -8.16
CA ALA A 124 8.96 -0.14 -9.54
C ALA A 124 7.43 0.10 -9.70
N ILE A 125 6.60 -0.66 -9.01
CA ILE A 125 5.13 -0.52 -9.08
C ILE A 125 4.68 0.76 -8.39
N LEU A 126 5.26 1.06 -7.23
CA LEU A 126 5.00 2.30 -6.50
C LEU A 126 5.33 3.53 -7.36
N LEU A 127 6.55 3.59 -7.89
CA LEU A 127 6.99 4.72 -8.72
C LEU A 127 6.16 4.85 -9.98
N THR A 128 5.85 3.73 -10.64
CA THR A 128 5.01 3.75 -11.86
C THR A 128 3.62 4.30 -11.55
N SER A 129 3.01 3.88 -10.43
CA SER A 129 1.68 4.36 -10.02
C SER A 129 1.69 5.87 -9.70
N CYS A 130 2.71 6.35 -8.99
CA CYS A 130 2.87 7.78 -8.68
C CYS A 130 3.07 8.62 -9.96
N VAL A 131 3.97 8.19 -10.85
CA VAL A 131 4.27 8.91 -12.10
C VAL A 131 3.04 8.95 -13.00
N LEU A 132 2.34 7.82 -13.17
CA LEU A 132 1.14 7.76 -13.99
C LEU A 132 0.00 8.62 -13.40
N GLY A 133 -0.17 8.66 -12.08
CA GLY A 133 -1.16 9.51 -11.42
C GLY A 133 -0.92 11.01 -11.67
N VAL A 134 0.33 11.45 -11.60
CA VAL A 134 0.71 12.83 -11.93
C VAL A 134 0.59 13.09 -13.44
N ALA A 135 1.02 12.16 -14.28
CA ALA A 135 0.96 12.32 -15.73
C ALA A 135 -0.48 12.44 -16.22
N VAL A 136 -1.41 11.61 -15.73
CA VAL A 136 -2.81 11.67 -16.16
C VAL A 136 -3.49 12.95 -15.71
N THR A 137 -3.21 13.44 -14.49
CA THR A 137 -3.78 14.71 -14.00
C THR A 137 -3.27 15.92 -14.79
N LEU A 138 -2.00 15.92 -15.20
CA LEU A 138 -1.45 16.96 -16.07
C LEU A 138 -2.00 16.87 -17.50
N TRP A 139 -2.13 15.65 -18.02
CA TRP A 139 -2.66 15.40 -19.35
C TRP A 139 -4.11 15.90 -19.48
N THR A 140 -4.98 15.56 -18.54
CA THR A 140 -6.38 15.98 -18.62
C THR A 140 -6.54 17.50 -18.50
N ARG A 141 -5.70 18.15 -17.68
CA ARG A 141 -5.64 19.62 -17.63
C ARG A 141 -5.17 20.25 -18.93
N PHE A 142 -4.17 19.66 -19.58
CA PHE A 142 -3.69 20.12 -20.88
C PHE A 142 -4.77 20.01 -21.96
N GLU A 143 -5.49 18.89 -21.99
CA GLU A 143 -6.58 18.63 -22.91
C GLU A 143 -7.73 19.64 -22.73
N GLU A 144 -8.09 19.95 -21.49
CA GLU A 144 -9.09 20.99 -21.19
C GLU A 144 -8.69 22.38 -21.69
N MET A 145 -7.42 22.76 -21.54
CA MET A 145 -6.92 24.06 -22.03
C MET A 145 -6.94 24.14 -23.56
N ASN A 146 -6.67 23.03 -24.25
CA ASN A 146 -6.56 23.02 -25.72
C ASN A 146 -7.92 22.87 -26.43
N ILE A 147 -8.92 22.25 -25.79
CA ILE A 147 -10.26 22.06 -26.37
C ILE A 147 -11.18 23.25 -26.05
N ARG A 148 -10.99 23.92 -24.91
CA ARG A 148 -11.89 25.01 -24.45
C ARG A 148 -11.28 26.43 -24.56
N GLY A 149 -10.04 26.55 -25.04
CA GLY A 149 -9.39 27.82 -25.39
C GLY A 149 -9.59 28.18 -26.84
#